data_AF-A0A7W6D3X4-F1
#
_entry.id   AF-A0A7W6D3X4-F1
#
_cell.length_a   1.000
_cell.length_b   1.000
_cell.length_c   1.000
_cell.angle_alpha   90.00
_cell.angle_beta   90.00
_cell.angle_gamma   90.00
#
_symmetry.space_group_name_H-M   'P 1'
#
loop_
_entity.id
_entity.type
_entity.pdbx_description
1 polymer ?
#
loop_
_entity_poly.entity_id
_entity_poly.type
_entity_poly.pdbx_seq_one_letter_code
_entity_poly.pdbx_strand_id
1 'polypeptide(L)'
;MTLRAPPDPRLVLLVAAILPGMGHVMIGRAARGLGFALFTFVLGWLTTKFAAPDAGMIGRHAGGFLVWALSLPDAYRSARTDAVRAKM
;
A
#
# COMPACT_ATOMS: atom_id res chain seq x y z
N MET A 1 19.87 -5.36 20.79
CA MET A 1 18.57 -5.18 20.11
C MET A 1 18.30 -3.69 20.08
N THR A 2 18.61 -3.00 18.98
CA THR A 2 18.42 -1.56 18.87
C THR A 2 16.92 -1.28 18.69
N LEU A 3 16.29 -0.67 19.69
CA LEU A 3 14.91 -0.20 19.60
C LEU A 3 14.87 0.98 18.63
N ARG A 4 14.67 0.68 17.35
CA ARG A 4 14.50 1.71 16.33
C ARG A 4 13.18 2.42 16.60
N ALA A 5 13.22 3.75 16.68
CA ALA A 5 12.01 4.55 16.82
C ALA A 5 11.03 4.22 15.68
N PRO A 6 9.70 4.19 15.96
CA PRO A 6 8.71 3.95 14.93
C PRO A 6 8.81 5.04 13.83
N PRO A 7 8.72 4.66 12.54
CA PRO A 7 8.73 5.62 11.44
C PRO A 7 7.60 6.66 11.56
N ASP A 8 7.82 7.88 11.06
CA ASP A 8 6.75 8.89 10.96
C ASP A 8 5.61 8.35 10.07
N PRO A 9 4.36 8.28 10.57
CA PRO A 9 3.22 7.83 9.77
C PRO A 9 3.02 8.59 8.45
N ARG A 10 3.37 9.88 8.39
CA ARG A 10 3.27 10.69 7.17
C ARG A 10 4.28 10.25 6.11
N LEU A 11 5.50 9.88 6.54
CA LEU A 11 6.52 9.35 5.64
C LEU A 11 6.11 7.96 5.13
N VAL A 12 5.53 7.12 5.98
CA VAL A 12 4.98 5.82 5.58
C VAL A 12 3.88 5.97 4.53
N LEU A 13 2.98 6.96 4.71
CA LEU A 13 1.94 7.28 3.73
C LEU A 13 2.54 7.74 2.39
N LEU A 14 3.53 8.63 2.42
CA LEU A 14 4.21 9.12 1.21
C LEU A 14 4.83 7.95 0.42
N VAL A 15 5.52 7.04 1.11
CA VAL A 15 6.14 5.88 0.46
C VAL A 15 5.09 4.90 -0.07
N ALA A 16 4.01 4.66 0.68
CA ALA A 16 2.90 3.83 0.20
C ALA A 16 2.22 4.41 -1.05
N ALA A 17 2.16 5.75 -1.17
CA ALA A 17 1.60 6.45 -2.33
C ALA A 17 2.51 6.44 -3.57
N ILE A 18 3.81 6.16 -3.41
CA ILE A 18 4.75 6.04 -4.54
C ILE A 18 4.85 4.60 -5.03
N LEU A 19 4.95 3.64 -4.11
CA LEU A 19 5.13 2.23 -4.45
C LEU A 19 4.17 1.34 -3.65
N PRO A 20 3.34 0.51 -4.31
CA PRO A 20 2.39 -0.35 -3.62
C PRO A 20 3.12 -1.31 -2.69
N GLY A 21 2.63 -1.40 -1.45
CA GLY A 21 3.17 -2.29 -0.41
C GLY A 21 4.39 -1.77 0.36
N MET A 22 5.08 -0.73 -0.10
CA MET A 22 6.33 -0.30 0.55
C MET A 22 6.12 0.39 1.90
N GLY A 23 4.97 1.04 2.12
CA GLY A 23 4.63 1.58 3.44
C GLY A 23 4.62 0.49 4.53
N HIS A 24 4.18 -0.73 4.20
CA HIS A 24 4.20 -1.86 5.12
C HIS A 24 5.61 -2.40 5.37
N VAL A 25 6.47 -2.38 4.36
CA VAL A 25 7.88 -2.79 4.50
C VAL A 25 8.60 -1.85 5.47
N MET A 26 8.37 -0.54 5.38
CA MET A 26 8.97 0.46 6.27
C MET A 26 8.66 0.25 7.75
N ILE A 27 7.47 -0.28 8.05
CA ILE A 27 7.01 -0.55 9.42
C ILE A 27 7.21 -2.02 9.83
N GLY A 28 8.06 -2.76 9.10
CA GLY A 28 8.41 -4.16 9.43
C GLY A 28 7.34 -5.20 9.10
N ARG A 29 6.27 -4.82 8.39
CA ARG A 29 5.15 -5.70 7.99
C ARG A 29 5.29 -6.18 6.54
N ALA A 30 6.47 -6.69 6.18
CA ALA A 30 6.83 -6.99 4.79
C ALA A 30 5.87 -7.96 4.07
N ALA A 31 5.39 -9.02 4.76
CA ALA A 31 4.44 -9.97 4.16
C ALA A 31 3.13 -9.30 3.72
N ARG A 32 2.61 -8.35 4.52
CA ARG A 32 1.41 -7.57 4.17
C ARG A 32 1.68 -6.63 2.99
N GLY A 33 2.86 -6.02 2.96
CA GLY A 33 3.32 -5.20 1.84
C GLY A 33 3.41 -5.97 0.53
N LEU A 34 4.02 -7.16 0.56
CA LEU A 34 4.11 -8.04 -0.60
C LEU A 34 2.73 -8.44 -1.12
N GLY A 35 1.79 -8.74 -0.21
CA GLY A 35 0.40 -9.00 -0.57
C GLY A 35 -0.22 -7.84 -1.36
N PHE A 36 -0.13 -6.62 -0.84
CA PHE A 36 -0.64 -5.44 -1.55
C PHE A 36 0.05 -5.22 -2.90
N ALA A 37 1.37 -5.38 -2.99
CA ALA A 37 2.11 -5.24 -4.24
C ALA A 37 1.63 -6.27 -5.28
N LEU A 38 1.59 -7.55 -4.91
CA LEU A 38 1.16 -8.64 -5.80
C LEU A 38 -0.28 -8.43 -6.26
N PHE A 39 -1.22 -8.18 -5.36
CA PHE A 39 -2.61 -7.96 -5.74
C PHE A 39 -2.80 -6.70 -6.58
N THR A 40 -2.04 -5.63 -6.33
CA THR A 40 -2.06 -4.42 -7.18
C THR A 40 -1.66 -4.75 -8.62
N PHE A 41 -0.55 -5.47 -8.82
CA PHE A 41 -0.09 -5.81 -10.16
C PHE A 41 -0.96 -6.87 -10.83
N VAL A 42 -1.34 -7.93 -10.11
CA VAL A 42 -2.19 -9.00 -10.65
C VAL A 42 -3.57 -8.48 -11.02
N LEU A 43 -4.24 -7.72 -10.15
CA LEU A 43 -5.58 -7.19 -10.45
C LEU A 43 -5.51 -6.02 -11.44
N GLY A 44 -4.46 -5.22 -11.39
CA GLY A 44 -4.20 -4.19 -12.39
C GLY A 44 -4.09 -4.81 -13.78
N TRP A 45 -3.30 -5.88 -13.92
CA TRP A 45 -3.19 -6.64 -15.16
C TRP A 45 -4.53 -7.31 -15.53
N LEU A 46 -5.12 -8.06 -14.60
CA LEU A 46 -6.35 -8.81 -14.84
C LEU A 46 -7.48 -7.90 -15.34
N THR A 47 -7.64 -6.71 -14.76
CA THR A 47 -8.68 -5.75 -15.16
C THR A 47 -8.53 -5.34 -16.63
N THR A 48 -7.30 -5.24 -17.15
CA THR A 48 -7.10 -4.85 -18.55
C THR A 48 -7.64 -5.89 -19.55
N LYS A 49 -7.79 -7.16 -19.13
CA LYS A 49 -8.33 -8.25 -19.95
C LYS A 49 -9.84 -8.20 -20.11
N PHE A 50 -10.52 -7.58 -19.14
CA PHE A 50 -11.98 -7.46 -19.11
C PHE A 50 -12.46 -6.04 -19.38
N ALA A 51 -11.54 -5.07 -19.47
CA ALA A 51 -11.86 -3.70 -19.77
C ALA A 51 -12.47 -3.55 -21.16
N ALA A 52 -13.51 -2.71 -21.26
CA ALA A 52 -14.12 -2.37 -22.53
C ALA A 52 -13.10 -1.70 -23.48
N PRO A 53 -13.28 -1.79 -24.81
CA PRO A 53 -12.34 -1.22 -25.77
C PRO A 53 -12.14 0.30 -25.64
N ASP A 54 -13.16 1.00 -25.16
CA ASP A 54 -13.21 2.45 -24.90
C ASP A 54 -12.77 2.84 -23.47
N ALA A 55 -12.42 1.86 -22.62
CA ALA A 55 -11.97 2.13 -21.27
C ALA A 55 -10.60 2.82 -21.27
N GLY A 56 -10.55 4.02 -20.66
CA GLY A 56 -9.30 4.74 -20.42
C GLY A 56 -8.35 4.04 -19.45
N MET A 57 -7.14 4.59 -19.26
CA MET A 57 -6.07 3.95 -18.48
C MET A 57 -6.45 3.62 -17.03
N ILE A 58 -7.21 4.49 -16.36
CA ILE A 58 -7.69 4.26 -14.98
C ILE A 58 -8.70 3.10 -14.95
N GLY A 59 -9.68 3.10 -15.85
CA GLY A 59 -10.67 2.03 -15.95
C GLY A 59 -10.04 0.68 -16.29
N ARG A 60 -9.06 0.70 -17.19
CA ARG A 60 -8.33 -0.50 -17.62
C ARG A 60 -7.51 -1.15 -16.50
N HIS A 61 -7.07 -0.39 -15.50
CA HIS A 61 -6.30 -0.89 -14.35
C HIS A 61 -7.05 -0.73 -13.02
N ALA A 62 -8.37 -0.59 -13.05
CA ALA A 62 -9.17 -0.24 -11.87
C ALA A 62 -8.95 -1.19 -10.68
N GLY A 63 -8.82 -2.50 -10.92
CA GLY A 63 -8.53 -3.46 -9.86
C GLY A 63 -7.20 -3.20 -9.15
N GLY A 64 -6.15 -2.82 -9.90
CA GLY A 64 -4.86 -2.47 -9.32
C GLY A 64 -4.93 -1.16 -8.53
N PHE A 65 -5.55 -0.13 -9.11
CA PHE A 65 -5.74 1.16 -8.42
C PHE A 65 -6.56 1.03 -7.14
N LEU A 66 -7.60 0.20 -7.14
CA LEU A 66 -8.40 -0.07 -5.95
C LEU A 66 -7.55 -0.65 -4.82
N VAL A 67 -6.80 -1.72 -5.09
CA VAL A 67 -5.94 -2.36 -4.08
C VAL A 67 -4.85 -1.42 -3.59
N TRP A 68 -4.23 -0.66 -4.51
CA TRP A 68 -3.22 0.31 -4.15
C TRP A 68 -3.80 1.40 -3.24
N ALA A 69 -4.96 1.97 -3.60
CA ALA A 69 -5.65 2.96 -2.78
C ALA A 69 -6.02 2.43 -1.39
N LEU A 70 -6.46 1.18 -1.28
CA LEU A 70 -6.75 0.52 0.01
C LEU A 70 -5.49 0.34 0.87
N SER A 71 -4.32 0.19 0.25
CA SER A 71 -3.05 0.03 0.97
C SER A 71 -2.61 1.30 1.72
N LEU A 72 -2.97 2.49 1.23
CA LEU A 72 -2.58 3.78 1.82
C LEU A 72 -3.11 3.98 3.25
N PRO A 73 -4.44 3.96 3.50
CA PRO A 73 -4.97 4.13 4.84
C PRO A 73 -4.56 2.98 5.77
N ASP A 74 -4.35 1.78 5.22
CA ASP A 74 -3.91 0.62 5.98
C ASP A 74 -2.47 0.79 6.51
N ALA A 75 -1.53 1.18 5.65
CA ALA A 75 -0.14 1.46 6.04
C ALA A 75 -0.06 2.63 7.03
N TYR A 76 -0.78 3.73 6.74
CA TYR A 76 -0.80 4.92 7.59
C TYR A 76 -1.37 4.63 8.98
N ARG A 77 -2.53 3.95 9.08
CA ARG A 77 -3.15 3.63 10.36
C ARG A 77 -2.29 2.67 11.18
N SER A 78 -1.65 1.71 10.51
CA SER A 78 -0.71 0.78 11.16
C SER A 78 0.47 1.54 11.77
N ALA A 79 1.12 2.42 10.98
CA ALA A 79 2.21 3.27 11.46
C ALA A 79 1.78 4.21 12.60
N ARG A 80 0.61 4.83 12.49
CA ARG A 80 0.07 5.71 13.54
C ARG A 80 -0.20 4.96 14.83
N THR A 81 -0.71 3.74 14.75
CA THR A 81 -0.95 2.88 15.91
C THR A 81 0.37 2.53 16.60
N ASP A 82 1.41 2.19 15.84
CA ASP A 82 2.74 1.90 16.40
C ASP A 82 3.34 3.14 17.08
N ALA A 83 3.21 4.32 16.44
CA ALA A 83 3.70 5.58 16.99
C ALA A 83 2.95 6.00 18.27
N VAL A 84 1.66 5.70 18.39
CA VAL A 84 0.89 5.93 19.63
C VAL A 84 1.33 4.96 20.73
N ARG A 85 1.51 3.67 20.40
CA ARG A 85 1.96 2.64 21.35
C ARG A 85 3.35 2.92 21.91
N ALA A 86 4.25 3.48 21.11
CA ALA A 86 5.60 3.82 21.57
C ALA A 86 5.65 5.04 22.52
N LYS A 87 4.55 5.79 22.66
CA LYS A 87 4.43 6.93 23.58
C LYS A 87 3.76 6.56 24.91
N MET A 88 3.17 5.37 24.99
CA MET A 88 2.60 4.80 26.21
C MET A 88 3.71 4.14 27.02
#